data_AF-A0ABD6B4Q2-F1
#
_entry.id   AF-A0ABD6B4Q2-F1
#
_cell.length_a   1.000
_cell.length_b   1.000
_cell.length_c   1.000
_cell.angle_alpha   90.00
_cell.angle_beta   90.00
_cell.angle_gamma   90.00
#
_symmetry.space_group_name_H-M   'P 1'
#
loop_
_entity.id
_entity.type
_entity.pdbx_description
1 polymer ?
#
loop_
_entity_poly.entity_id
_entity_poly.type
_entity_poly.pdbx_seq_one_letter_code
_entity_poly.pdbx_strand_id
1 'polypeptide(L)'
;MPDLEGGIPDPTGALDTPGRELLAALVSIPSPSGDESEAAAHLADFFTAHGREAWIDDAGNVRAPGDDSVLLTSHVDTVPGEIPVRVEDGDDELGVEGPVLWGRGSVDATGPLAGMAVAA
;
A
#
# COMPACT_ATOMS: atom_id res chain seq x y z
N MET A 1 -14.72 -4.57 3.18
CA MET A 1 -14.13 -3.30 3.61
C MET A 1 -14.28 -3.24 5.12
N PRO A 2 -13.21 -3.32 5.93
CA PRO A 2 -13.31 -2.74 7.26
C PRO A 2 -13.51 -1.24 7.07
N ASP A 3 -14.61 -0.71 7.59
CA ASP A 3 -14.84 0.73 7.63
C ASP A 3 -13.76 1.33 8.54
N LEU A 4 -12.76 1.98 7.95
CA LEU A 4 -11.93 2.93 8.68
C LEU A 4 -12.84 4.10 9.06
N GLU A 5 -13.52 4.00 10.21
CA GLU A 5 -14.32 5.09 10.77
C GLU A 5 -13.44 6.36 10.85
N GLY A 6 -13.63 7.27 9.89
CA GLY A 6 -12.90 8.54 9.80
C GLY A 6 -12.08 8.77 8.52
N GLY A 7 -11.81 7.74 7.71
CA GLY A 7 -10.96 7.85 6.51
C GLY A 7 -9.52 8.31 6.82
N ILE A 8 -8.63 8.24 5.83
CA ILE A 8 -7.29 8.82 5.95
C ILE A 8 -7.41 10.33 5.81
N PRO A 9 -6.95 11.15 6.78
CA PRO A 9 -6.99 12.60 6.65
C PRO A 9 -6.21 13.05 5.41
N ASP A 10 -6.91 13.66 4.45
CA ASP A 10 -6.32 14.18 3.22
C ASP A 10 -6.90 15.56 2.89
N PRO A 11 -6.36 16.63 3.49
CA PRO A 11 -6.78 18.00 3.18
C PRO A 11 -6.40 18.45 1.76
N THR A 12 -5.49 17.71 1.08
CA THR A 12 -5.02 18.04 -0.27
C THR A 12 -5.91 17.45 -1.37
N GLY A 13 -6.70 16.43 -1.06
CA GLY A 13 -7.45 15.65 -2.04
C GLY A 13 -6.54 14.86 -2.99
N ALA A 14 -5.33 14.51 -2.54
CA ALA A 14 -4.35 13.79 -3.34
C ALA A 14 -4.67 12.29 -3.48
N LEU A 15 -5.53 11.71 -2.65
CA LEU A 15 -6.00 10.33 -2.80
C LEU A 15 -7.07 10.25 -3.90
N ASP A 16 -6.69 10.60 -5.13
CA ASP A 16 -7.57 10.81 -6.29
C ASP A 16 -7.31 9.83 -7.46
N THR A 17 -6.44 8.84 -7.24
CA THR A 17 -6.10 7.82 -8.24
C THR A 17 -6.03 6.44 -7.59
N PRO A 18 -6.29 5.35 -8.34
CA PRO A 18 -6.23 3.99 -7.80
C PRO A 18 -4.90 3.65 -7.11
N GLY A 19 -3.78 4.17 -7.64
CA GLY A 19 -2.46 3.93 -7.06
C GLY A 19 -2.23 4.66 -5.74
N ARG A 20 -2.71 5.90 -5.61
CA ARG A 20 -2.59 6.66 -4.36
C ARG A 20 -3.55 6.14 -3.30
N GLU A 21 -4.76 5.77 -3.69
CA GLU A 21 -5.75 5.13 -2.83
C GLU A 21 -5.25 3.77 -2.30
N LEU A 22 -4.73 2.90 -3.19
CA LEU A 22 -4.14 1.61 -2.79
C LEU A 22 -2.96 1.80 -1.83
N LEU A 23 -2.05 2.72 -2.15
CA LEU A 23 -0.89 3.01 -1.29
C LEU A 23 -1.34 3.44 0.11
N ALA A 24 -2.26 4.40 0.19
CA ALA A 24 -2.71 4.93 1.46
C ALA A 24 -3.46 3.85 2.27
N ALA A 25 -4.31 3.04 1.62
CA ALA A 25 -5.01 1.94 2.25
C ALA A 25 -4.05 0.87 2.81
N LEU A 26 -3.05 0.44 2.05
CA LEU A 26 -2.05 -0.51 2.51
C LEU A 26 -1.19 0.05 3.66
N VAL A 27 -0.78 1.31 3.59
CA VAL A 27 -0.02 1.98 4.67
C VAL A 27 -0.85 2.12 5.96
N SER A 28 -2.19 2.21 5.84
CA SER A 28 -3.10 2.21 6.99
C SER A 28 -3.29 0.85 7.66
N ILE A 29 -2.83 -0.24 7.05
CA ILE A 29 -2.90 -1.58 7.62
C ILE A 29 -1.52 -1.90 8.22
N PRO A 30 -1.39 -2.00 9.56
CA PRO A 30 -0.13 -2.42 10.17
C PRO A 30 0.28 -3.82 9.69
N SER A 31 1.49 -3.94 9.17
CA SER A 31 2.06 -5.20 8.68
C SER A 31 3.46 -5.45 9.23
N PRO A 32 3.68 -5.48 10.56
CA PRO A 32 5.00 -5.80 11.07
C PRO A 32 5.43 -7.21 10.61
N SER A 33 6.73 -7.45 10.42
CA SER A 33 7.23 -8.76 9.97
C SER A 33 6.67 -9.92 10.81
N GLY A 34 5.96 -10.84 10.17
CA GLY A 34 5.23 -11.96 10.76
C GLY A 34 3.71 -11.79 10.90
N ASP A 35 3.19 -10.57 10.74
CA ASP A 35 1.76 -10.22 10.89
C ASP A 35 1.19 -9.54 9.62
N GLU A 36 1.63 -9.95 8.42
CA GLU A 36 1.30 -9.30 7.14
C GLU A 36 -0.09 -9.65 6.58
N SER A 37 -0.82 -10.57 7.22
CA SER A 37 -1.97 -11.26 6.62
C SER A 37 -3.08 -10.32 6.16
N GLU A 38 -3.37 -9.26 6.90
CA GLU A 38 -4.42 -8.29 6.54
C GLU A 38 -4.01 -7.45 5.32
N ALA A 39 -2.76 -6.96 5.30
CA ALA A 39 -2.23 -6.19 4.18
C ALA A 39 -2.12 -7.05 2.91
N ALA A 40 -1.71 -8.32 3.05
CA ALA A 40 -1.67 -9.28 1.96
C ALA A 40 -3.06 -9.56 1.40
N ALA A 41 -4.08 -9.75 2.25
CA ALA A 41 -5.46 -9.92 1.82
C ALA A 41 -5.98 -8.69 1.07
N HIS A 42 -5.71 -7.49 1.57
CA HIS A 42 -6.10 -6.25 0.90
C HIS A 42 -5.47 -6.11 -0.49
N LEU A 43 -4.19 -6.45 -0.62
CA LEU A 43 -3.51 -6.43 -1.91
C LEU A 43 -4.10 -7.48 -2.89
N ALA A 44 -4.39 -8.70 -2.43
CA ALA A 44 -5.02 -9.73 -3.25
C ALA A 44 -6.43 -9.34 -3.70
N ASP A 45 -7.22 -8.69 -2.83
CA ASP A 45 -8.53 -8.14 -3.16
C ASP A 45 -8.42 -7.05 -4.22
N PHE A 46 -7.41 -6.17 -4.13
CA PHE A 46 -7.14 -5.18 -5.17
C PHE A 46 -6.90 -5.83 -6.53
N PHE A 47 -6.03 -6.84 -6.61
CA PHE A 47 -5.78 -7.58 -7.84
C PHE A 47 -7.06 -8.20 -8.42
N THR A 48 -7.87 -8.85 -7.57
CA THR A 48 -9.12 -9.49 -7.96
C THR A 48 -10.15 -8.48 -8.47
N ALA A 49 -10.29 -7.33 -7.80
CA ALA A 49 -11.18 -6.26 -8.20
C ALA A 49 -10.82 -5.65 -9.57
N HIS A 50 -9.55 -5.77 -9.97
CA HIS A 50 -9.04 -5.33 -11.28
C HIS A 50 -8.97 -6.47 -12.31
N GLY A 51 -9.64 -7.59 -12.05
CA GLY A 51 -9.79 -8.69 -13.01
C GLY A 51 -8.55 -9.57 -13.17
N ARG A 52 -7.59 -9.49 -12.24
CA ARG A 52 -6.46 -10.42 -12.19
C ARG A 52 -6.76 -11.61 -11.31
N GLU A 53 -6.23 -12.77 -11.70
CA GLU A 53 -6.13 -13.90 -10.80
C GLU A 53 -5.08 -13.59 -9.74
N ALA A 54 -5.46 -13.69 -8.47
CA ALA A 54 -4.53 -13.55 -7.36
C ALA A 54 -4.86 -14.48 -6.21
N TRP A 55 -3.83 -14.93 -5.50
CA TRP A 55 -3.96 -15.75 -4.30
C TRP A 55 -2.82 -15.49 -3.33
N ILE A 56 -3.00 -15.89 -2.08
CA ILE A 56 -1.95 -15.91 -1.06
C ILE A 56 -1.40 -17.34 -0.99
N ASP A 57 -0.08 -17.50 -1.13
CA ASP A 57 0.58 -18.80 -1.04
C ASP A 57 0.80 -19.26 0.42
N ASP A 58 1.28 -20.49 0.62
CA ASP A 58 1.49 -21.07 1.95
C ASP A 58 2.52 -20.30 2.81
N ALA A 59 3.33 -19.43 2.19
CA ALA A 59 4.29 -18.58 2.87
C ALA A 59 3.75 -17.15 3.13
N GLY A 60 2.49 -16.88 2.79
CA GLY A 60 1.85 -15.57 2.99
C GLY A 60 2.11 -14.56 1.86
N ASN A 61 2.74 -14.96 0.75
CA ASN A 61 3.00 -14.04 -0.34
C ASN A 61 1.77 -13.89 -1.24
N VAL A 62 1.50 -12.66 -1.67
CA VAL A 62 0.51 -12.41 -2.72
C VAL A 62 1.11 -12.75 -4.08
N ARG A 63 0.42 -13.62 -4.82
CA ARG A 63 0.75 -14.02 -6.18
C ARG A 63 -0.32 -13.47 -7.12
N ALA A 64 0.11 -12.82 -8.20
CA ALA A 64 -0.77 -12.36 -9.28
C ALA A 64 -0.05 -12.57 -10.62
N PRO A 65 -0.07 -13.79 -11.17
CA PRO A 65 0.70 -14.15 -12.36
C PRO A 65 0.16 -13.48 -13.65
N GLY A 66 1.05 -13.34 -14.63
CA GLY A 66 0.79 -12.84 -15.97
C GLY A 66 1.32 -13.80 -17.04
N ASP A 67 2.17 -13.32 -17.95
CA ASP A 67 2.73 -14.11 -19.07
C ASP A 67 4.12 -14.72 -18.79
N ASP A 68 4.52 -14.80 -17.52
CA ASP A 68 5.79 -15.36 -17.00
C ASP A 68 7.09 -14.73 -17.56
N SER A 69 7.00 -13.59 -18.26
CA SER A 69 8.16 -12.93 -18.88
C SER A 69 8.96 -12.04 -17.92
N VAL A 70 8.28 -11.43 -16.94
CA VAL A 70 8.83 -10.48 -15.98
C VAL A 70 8.24 -10.75 -14.59
N LEU A 71 9.09 -10.73 -13.57
CA LEU A 71 8.67 -10.75 -12.17
C LEU A 71 8.83 -9.36 -11.55
N LEU A 72 7.71 -8.75 -11.15
CA LEU A 72 7.70 -7.62 -10.24
C LEU A 72 7.59 -8.17 -8.81
N THR A 73 8.55 -7.83 -7.95
CA THR A 73 8.60 -8.33 -6.57
C THR A 73 8.92 -7.18 -5.61
N SER A 74 8.24 -7.19 -4.48
CA SER A 74 8.46 -6.30 -3.33
C SER A 74 8.11 -7.09 -2.06
N HIS A 75 8.09 -6.43 -0.91
CA HIS A 75 7.65 -7.02 0.36
C HIS A 75 6.50 -6.20 0.96
N VAL A 76 5.65 -6.88 1.74
CA VAL A 76 4.47 -6.30 2.40
C VAL A 76 4.79 -5.87 3.83
N ASP A 77 5.75 -6.54 4.45
CA ASP A 77 6.09 -6.31 5.84
C ASP A 77 6.78 -4.97 6.04
N THR A 78 6.65 -4.47 7.26
CA THR A 78 7.28 -3.24 7.72
C THR A 78 7.99 -3.47 9.03
N VAL A 79 8.93 -2.59 9.35
CA VAL A 79 9.51 -2.57 10.70
C VAL A 79 8.46 -2.12 11.74
N PRO A 80 8.50 -2.64 12.97
CA PRO A 80 7.57 -2.22 14.02
C PRO A 80 7.61 -0.71 14.30
N GLY A 81 6.46 -0.19 14.75
CA GLY A 81 6.32 1.19 15.21
C GLY A 81 5.22 1.92 14.45
N GLU A 82 4.22 2.40 15.19
CA GLU A 82 3.08 3.11 14.66
C GLU A 82 3.45 4.55 14.29
N ILE A 83 3.09 4.94 13.07
CA ILE A 83 3.16 6.32 12.59
C ILE A 83 1.75 6.66 12.11
N PRO A 84 1.11 7.74 12.62
CA PRO A 84 -0.22 8.13 12.17
C PRO A 84 -0.25 8.33 10.65
N VAL A 85 -1.22 7.68 9.99
CA VAL A 85 -1.37 7.80 8.54
C VAL A 85 -2.17 9.05 8.21
N ARG A 86 -1.58 9.91 7.37
CA ARG A 86 -2.18 11.19 6.97
C ARG A 86 -1.50 11.73 5.72
N VAL A 87 -2.22 12.54 4.95
CA VAL A 87 -1.64 13.36 3.89
C VAL A 87 -1.50 14.80 4.39
N GLU A 88 -0.36 15.43 4.11
CA GLU A 88 -0.10 16.85 4.38
C GLU A 88 0.35 17.57 3.10
N ASP A 89 0.22 18.89 3.06
CA ASP A 89 0.74 19.72 1.96
C ASP A 89 2.16 20.21 2.31
N GLY A 90 3.15 19.55 1.72
CA GLY A 90 4.57 19.82 1.92
C GLY A 90 5.14 19.33 3.26
N ASP A 91 6.46 19.43 3.36
CA ASP A 91 7.23 19.29 4.60
C ASP A 91 8.48 20.20 4.50
N ASP A 92 8.54 21.22 5.36
CA ASP A 92 9.64 22.19 5.40
C ASP A 92 10.97 21.59 5.90
N GLU A 93 10.93 20.61 6.81
CA GLU A 93 12.11 19.96 7.38
C GLU A 93 12.77 19.02 6.35
N LEU A 94 11.94 18.32 5.57
CA LEU A 94 12.38 17.45 4.48
C LEU A 94 12.62 18.22 3.17
N GLY A 95 12.17 19.47 3.08
CA GLY A 95 12.30 20.30 1.88
C GLY A 95 11.47 19.80 0.69
N VAL A 96 10.28 19.26 0.97
CA VAL A 96 9.37 18.69 -0.03
C VAL A 96 8.16 19.60 -0.21
N GLU A 97 7.81 19.89 -1.46
CA GLU A 97 6.60 20.64 -1.82
C GLU A 97 5.50 19.69 -2.32
N GLY A 98 4.24 20.03 -2.06
CA GLY A 98 3.06 19.28 -2.51
C GLY A 98 2.69 18.11 -1.58
N PRO A 99 1.70 17.27 -1.98
CA PRO A 99 1.14 16.26 -1.10
C PRO A 99 2.17 15.20 -0.62
N VAL A 100 2.26 15.02 0.69
CA VAL A 100 3.12 14.04 1.35
C VAL A 100 2.26 13.04 2.12
N LEU A 101 2.34 11.75 1.76
CA LEU A 101 1.74 10.67 2.55
C LEU A 101 2.70 10.24 3.66
N TRP A 102 2.24 10.39 4.89
CA TRP A 102 2.92 9.92 6.09
C TRP A 102 2.35 8.59 6.53
N GLY A 103 3.22 7.69 6.95
CA GLY A 103 2.85 6.39 7.48
C GLY A 103 4.00 5.40 7.37
N ARG A 104 3.96 4.37 8.21
CA ARG A 104 4.98 3.31 8.19
C ARG A 104 4.91 2.58 6.84
N GLY A 105 6.08 2.40 6.23
CA GLY A 105 6.19 1.66 4.98
C GLY A 105 5.77 2.42 3.72
N SER A 106 5.38 3.70 3.82
CA SER A 106 5.04 4.52 2.65
C SER A 106 6.15 4.53 1.59
N VAL A 107 7.41 4.51 2.05
CA VAL A 107 8.61 4.38 1.21
C VAL A 107 9.09 2.93 1.10
N ASP A 108 9.26 2.24 2.24
CA ASP A 108 9.88 0.92 2.33
C ASP A 108 8.89 -0.15 2.86
N ALA A 109 8.24 -0.94 2.00
CA ALA A 109 8.25 -0.83 0.54
C ALA A 109 6.85 -0.75 -0.08
N THR A 110 5.87 -0.24 0.68
CA THR A 110 4.47 -0.15 0.25
C THR A 110 4.29 0.76 -0.96
N GLY A 111 5.01 1.88 -1.03
CA GLY A 111 5.04 2.77 -2.20
C GLY A 111 5.44 2.04 -3.49
N PRO A 112 6.66 1.45 -3.54
CA PRO A 112 7.10 0.60 -4.62
C PRO A 112 6.12 -0.55 -4.94
N LEU A 113 5.61 -1.25 -3.92
CA LEU A 113 4.66 -2.35 -4.05
C LEU A 113 3.36 -1.92 -4.75
N ALA A 114 2.73 -0.84 -4.26
CA ALA A 114 1.51 -0.29 -4.85
C ALA A 114 1.73 0.20 -6.28
N GLY A 115 2.88 0.83 -6.55
CA GLY A 115 3.28 1.23 -7.90
C GLY A 115 3.38 0.04 -8.86
N MET A 116 4.01 -1.05 -8.44
CA MET A 116 4.07 -2.29 -9.23
C MET A 116 2.67 -2.91 -9.43
N ALA A 117 1.85 -2.95 -8.38
CA ALA A 117 0.51 -3.54 -8.44
C ALA A 117 -0.43 -2.78 -9.39
N VAL A 118 -0.36 -1.46 -9.44
CA VAL A 118 -1.23 -0.66 -10.34
C VAL A 118 -0.73 -0.68 -11.79
N ALA A 119 0.57 -0.88 -12.00
CA ALA A 119 1.16 -0.94 -13.34
C ALA A 119 0.98 -2.30 -14.04
N ALA A 120 0.96 -3.40 -13.28
CA ALA A 120 0.58 -4.73 -13.75
C ALA A 120 -0.89 -4.75 -14.19
#